data_AF-A0A8T3XXC8-F1
#
_entry.id   AF-A0A8T3XXC8-F1
#
_cell.length_a   1.000
_cell.length_b   1.000
_cell.length_c   1.000
_cell.angle_alpha   90.00
_cell.angle_beta   90.00
_cell.angle_gamma   90.00
#
_symmetry.space_group_name_H-M   'P 1'
#
loop_
_entity.id
_entity.type
_entity.pdbx_description
1 polymer ?
#
loop_
_entity_poly.entity_id
_entity_poly.type
_entity_poly.pdbx_seq_one_letter_code
_entity_poly.pdbx_strand_id
1 'polypeptide(L)'
;MNIKYIKDIIGYNLSILKKSEYKETALGATLLLFVLFSFLYGIFRIPVIDFGIVRMTPISISDVVYLIVTVSLLGILITLLKYKTDAVSMKAKGSSGFSGFLAGFIAAVCPVCQTLSVAAFGATIASIPTGFLLPYVDLIRLASLVLLSFGLYSVAYSLYVNTCPYCKIDIKSTIKKIKISVQSSDEVFPFLQNKLVVSILAVLAVVVILNQFLATSAFASLVSSSSGGTVSISSSSLKLEYGPKTTLKPMPLAGGEQPVVAGYKTKVKSLPTISELSVSPSTGDLAQDLLNNVIPRGTPWYGTEAGVSFDDPINAQKLWAKGRTIQLDATQDERWKRIVNSFTCDYCCGSPQNPTIITRCGCAHSAAAQGMTKWFIKTYGDKYSDEEIYGEMARWYAVWYPGPTIKRIVQEASL
;
A
#
# COMPACT_ATOMS: atom_id res chain seq x y z
N MET A 1 -15.93 -21.84 28.98
CA MET A 1 -16.15 -23.08 28.20
C MET A 1 -15.46 -24.24 28.92
N ASN A 2 -16.09 -25.39 29.07
CA ASN A 2 -15.51 -26.51 29.84
C ASN A 2 -14.30 -27.09 29.08
N ILE A 3 -13.13 -27.20 29.73
CA ILE A 3 -11.88 -27.72 29.14
C ILE A 3 -12.09 -29.12 28.54
N LYS A 4 -12.95 -29.94 29.16
CA LYS A 4 -13.31 -31.27 28.64
C LYS A 4 -13.92 -31.20 27.24
N TYR A 5 -14.82 -30.24 27.04
CA TYR A 5 -15.53 -30.04 25.79
C TYR A 5 -14.60 -29.61 24.64
N ILE A 6 -13.62 -28.75 24.92
CA ILE A 6 -12.59 -28.37 23.96
C ILE A 6 -11.76 -29.58 23.53
N LYS A 7 -11.37 -30.44 24.49
CA LYS A 7 -10.62 -31.67 24.21
C LYS A 7 -11.39 -32.62 23.30
N ASP A 8 -12.70 -32.75 23.51
CA ASP A 8 -13.55 -33.62 22.69
C ASP A 8 -13.67 -33.10 21.25
N ILE A 9 -13.86 -31.78 21.06
CA ILE A 9 -13.86 -31.15 19.73
C ILE A 9 -12.51 -31.37 19.03
N ILE A 10 -11.40 -31.10 19.71
CA ILE A 10 -10.06 -31.28 19.15
C ILE A 10 -9.81 -32.75 18.82
N GLY A 11 -10.17 -33.68 19.70
CA GLY A 11 -9.99 -35.11 19.51
C GLY A 11 -10.77 -35.64 18.30
N TYR A 12 -12.03 -35.20 18.14
CA TYR A 12 -12.85 -35.54 16.98
C TYR A 12 -12.24 -35.02 15.67
N ASN A 13 -11.83 -33.75 15.62
CA ASN A 13 -11.25 -33.18 14.41
C ASN A 13 -9.87 -33.78 14.09
N LEU A 14 -9.06 -34.12 15.09
CA LEU A 14 -7.83 -34.89 14.90
C LEU A 14 -8.10 -36.28 14.33
N SER A 15 -9.21 -36.93 14.71
CA SER A 15 -9.59 -38.22 14.13
C SER A 15 -9.93 -38.12 12.63
N ILE A 16 -10.48 -37.00 12.19
CA ILE A 16 -10.73 -36.71 10.77
C ILE A 16 -9.38 -36.54 10.05
N LEU A 17 -8.47 -35.73 10.59
CA LEU A 17 -7.14 -35.48 10.00
C LEU A 17 -6.24 -36.72 9.95
N LYS A 18 -6.48 -37.71 10.82
CA LYS A 18 -5.73 -38.99 10.82
C LYS A 18 -6.12 -39.95 9.70
N LYS A 19 -7.28 -39.77 9.06
CA LYS A 19 -7.68 -40.57 7.90
C LYS A 19 -6.74 -40.25 6.73
N SER A 20 -6.26 -41.28 6.02
CA SER A 20 -5.23 -41.14 4.98
C SER A 20 -5.59 -40.09 3.91
N GLU A 21 -6.82 -40.13 3.41
CA GLU A 21 -7.31 -39.21 2.37
C GLU A 21 -7.26 -37.73 2.81
N TYR A 22 -7.64 -37.44 4.05
CA TYR A 22 -7.66 -36.08 4.59
C TYR A 22 -6.26 -35.63 5.03
N LYS A 23 -5.41 -36.56 5.48
CA LYS A 23 -4.01 -36.30 5.78
C LYS A 23 -3.25 -35.81 4.54
N GLU A 24 -3.43 -36.48 3.40
CA GLU A 24 -2.83 -36.07 2.12
C GLU A 24 -3.34 -34.71 1.67
N THR A 25 -4.65 -34.47 1.80
CA THR A 25 -5.26 -33.17 1.50
C THR A 25 -4.67 -32.05 2.37
N ALA A 26 -4.51 -32.28 3.67
CA ALA A 26 -3.96 -31.29 4.61
C ALA A 26 -2.49 -30.94 4.29
N LEU A 27 -1.66 -31.96 4.03
CA LEU A 27 -0.26 -31.78 3.65
C LEU A 27 -0.13 -31.07 2.31
N GLY A 28 -0.89 -31.49 1.29
CA GLY A 28 -0.88 -30.87 -0.04
C GLY A 28 -1.32 -29.41 0.01
N ALA A 29 -2.42 -29.10 0.72
CA ALA A 29 -2.90 -27.74 0.88
C ALA A 29 -1.89 -26.85 1.63
N THR A 30 -1.29 -27.36 2.71
CA THR A 30 -0.28 -26.62 3.48
C THR A 30 0.96 -26.33 2.64
N LEU A 31 1.44 -27.29 1.87
CA LEU A 31 2.63 -27.12 1.02
C LEU A 31 2.38 -26.16 -0.15
N LEU A 32 1.23 -26.28 -0.82
CA LEU A 32 0.80 -25.34 -1.85
C LEU A 32 0.72 -23.91 -1.32
N LEU A 33 0.05 -23.72 -0.18
CA LEU A 33 -0.07 -22.42 0.47
C LEU A 33 1.27 -21.89 0.96
N PHE A 34 2.16 -22.75 1.44
CA PHE A 34 3.51 -22.35 1.83
C PHE A 34 4.31 -21.79 0.65
N VAL A 35 4.30 -22.47 -0.50
CA VAL A 35 4.98 -21.98 -1.71
C VAL A 35 4.37 -20.65 -2.17
N LEU A 36 3.04 -20.59 -2.27
CA LEU A 36 2.31 -19.39 -2.70
C LEU A 36 2.57 -18.21 -1.77
N PHE A 37 2.39 -18.39 -0.45
CA PHE A 37 2.58 -17.31 0.51
C PHE A 37 4.06 -16.93 0.64
N SER A 38 5.01 -17.86 0.51
CA SER A 38 6.45 -17.55 0.50
C SER A 38 6.82 -16.67 -0.69
N PHE A 39 6.27 -16.96 -1.88
CA PHE A 39 6.43 -16.11 -3.06
C PHE A 39 5.84 -14.71 -2.81
N LEU A 40 4.62 -14.66 -2.26
CA LEU A 40 3.91 -13.40 -2.01
C LEU A 40 4.53 -12.57 -0.89
N TYR A 41 5.18 -13.22 0.07
CA TYR A 41 6.02 -12.56 1.08
C TYR A 41 7.36 -12.07 0.52
N GLY A 42 7.71 -12.39 -0.73
CA GLY A 42 9.00 -12.02 -1.33
C GLY A 42 10.19 -12.82 -0.77
N ILE A 43 9.98 -14.06 -0.30
CA ILE A 43 11.06 -14.94 0.19
C ILE A 43 11.93 -15.42 -0.98
N PHE A 44 11.33 -15.69 -2.14
CA PHE A 44 12.04 -16.10 -3.34
C PHE A 44 11.48 -15.41 -4.58
N ARG A 45 12.30 -15.33 -5.63
CA ARG A 45 11.91 -14.83 -6.96
C ARG A 45 11.94 -15.98 -7.96
N ILE A 46 11.19 -15.85 -9.05
CA ILE A 46 11.24 -16.81 -10.15
C ILE A 46 12.48 -16.49 -10.99
N PRO A 47 13.54 -17.33 -10.96
CA PRO A 47 14.85 -16.98 -11.51
C PRO A 47 14.83 -16.80 -13.03
N VAL A 48 13.89 -17.46 -13.73
CA VAL A 48 13.82 -17.44 -15.20
C VAL A 48 13.32 -16.09 -15.75
N ILE A 49 12.50 -15.37 -14.99
CA ILE A 49 11.82 -14.15 -15.45
C ILE A 49 12.09 -12.92 -14.57
N ASP A 50 13.00 -13.06 -13.59
CA ASP A 50 13.28 -12.07 -12.52
C ASP A 50 12.01 -11.44 -11.92
N PHE A 51 10.93 -12.24 -11.84
CA PHE A 51 9.65 -11.81 -11.33
C PHE A 51 9.54 -12.21 -9.86
N GLY A 52 9.29 -11.23 -9.00
CA GLY A 52 9.04 -11.46 -7.58
C GLY A 52 8.75 -10.16 -6.85
N ILE A 53 8.19 -10.28 -5.65
CA ILE A 53 7.88 -9.13 -4.81
C ILE A 53 9.16 -8.69 -4.10
N VAL A 54 9.59 -7.45 -4.36
CA VAL A 54 10.76 -6.86 -3.69
C VAL A 54 10.31 -6.29 -2.34
N ARG A 55 10.85 -6.84 -1.25
CA ARG A 55 10.64 -6.26 0.08
C ARG A 55 11.61 -5.11 0.30
N MET A 56 11.11 -4.06 0.94
CA MET A 56 11.93 -2.96 1.46
C MET A 56 12.50 -3.25 2.87
N THR A 57 12.06 -4.35 3.51
CA THR A 57 12.49 -4.75 4.86
C THR A 57 13.08 -6.16 4.84
N PRO A 58 14.13 -6.44 5.64
CA PRO A 58 14.64 -7.80 5.79
C PRO A 58 13.58 -8.73 6.37
N ILE A 59 13.68 -10.02 6.04
CA ILE A 59 12.78 -11.05 6.57
C ILE A 59 13.11 -11.26 8.05
N SER A 60 12.15 -11.01 8.93
CA SER A 60 12.30 -11.27 10.36
C SER A 60 11.89 -12.71 10.71
N ILE A 61 12.36 -13.22 11.84
CA ILE A 61 11.93 -14.54 12.35
C ILE A 61 10.41 -14.55 12.60
N SER A 62 9.84 -13.43 13.06
CA SER A 62 8.40 -13.31 13.28
C SER A 62 7.60 -13.48 11.98
N ASP A 63 8.15 -13.05 10.84
CA ASP A 63 7.53 -13.21 9.52
C ASP A 63 7.43 -14.70 9.16
N VAL A 64 8.49 -15.45 9.41
CA VAL A 64 8.57 -16.89 9.14
C VAL A 64 7.63 -17.66 10.06
N VAL A 65 7.58 -17.32 11.35
CA VAL A 65 6.65 -17.94 12.30
C VAL A 65 5.20 -17.65 11.90
N TYR A 66 4.89 -16.38 11.59
CA TYR A 66 3.56 -15.99 11.12
C TYR A 66 3.15 -16.77 9.88
N LEU A 67 4.05 -16.88 8.90
CA LEU A 67 3.84 -17.65 7.67
C LEU A 67 3.53 -19.11 7.98
N ILE A 68 4.38 -19.80 8.75
CA ILE A 68 4.22 -21.22 9.08
C ILE A 68 2.90 -21.48 9.81
N VAL A 69 2.56 -20.67 10.80
CA VAL A 69 1.31 -20.83 11.58
C VAL A 69 0.10 -20.60 10.68
N THR A 70 0.12 -19.55 9.86
CA THR A 70 -0.99 -19.19 8.96
C THR A 70 -1.27 -20.29 7.94
N VAL A 71 -0.23 -20.80 7.27
CA VAL A 71 -0.40 -21.85 6.25
C VAL A 71 -0.85 -23.17 6.87
N SER A 72 -0.39 -23.48 8.09
CA SER A 72 -0.81 -24.68 8.83
C SER A 72 -2.30 -24.61 9.21
N LEU A 73 -2.74 -23.47 9.76
CA LEU A 73 -4.14 -23.26 10.13
C LEU A 73 -5.06 -23.29 8.91
N LEU A 74 -4.66 -22.65 7.80
CA LEU A 74 -5.42 -22.68 6.55
C LEU A 74 -5.48 -24.08 5.94
N GLY A 75 -4.37 -24.83 5.97
CA GLY A 75 -4.34 -26.22 5.51
C GLY A 75 -5.33 -27.10 6.26
N ILE A 76 -5.34 -27.02 7.60
CA ILE A 76 -6.31 -27.73 8.44
C ILE A 76 -7.74 -27.30 8.12
N LEU A 77 -7.98 -25.98 8.00
CA LEU A 77 -9.30 -25.43 7.70
C LEU A 77 -9.85 -25.96 6.37
N ILE A 78 -9.04 -25.95 5.30
CA ILE A 78 -9.41 -26.49 3.98
C ILE A 78 -9.78 -27.97 4.09
N THR A 79 -9.01 -28.77 4.83
CA THR A 79 -9.29 -30.19 5.01
C THR A 79 -10.60 -30.44 5.77
N LEU A 80 -10.87 -29.69 6.84
CA LEU A 80 -12.12 -29.82 7.58
C LEU A 80 -13.33 -29.40 6.74
N LEU A 81 -13.18 -28.34 5.92
CA LEU A 81 -14.20 -27.91 4.99
C LEU A 81 -14.46 -28.96 3.91
N LYS A 82 -13.42 -29.60 3.35
CA LYS A 82 -13.56 -30.72 2.43
C LYS A 82 -14.26 -31.92 3.08
N TYR A 83 -13.88 -32.29 4.30
CA TYR A 83 -14.59 -33.35 5.03
C TYR A 83 -16.07 -33.01 5.22
N LYS A 84 -16.38 -31.75 5.56
CA LYS A 84 -17.76 -31.28 5.68
C LYS A 84 -18.54 -31.45 4.38
N THR A 85 -17.94 -31.13 3.23
CA THR A 85 -18.60 -31.30 1.91
C THR A 85 -18.77 -32.76 1.52
N ASP A 86 -17.81 -33.62 1.84
CA ASP A 86 -17.82 -35.04 1.45
C ASP A 86 -18.74 -35.88 2.34
N ALA A 87 -18.67 -35.68 3.66
CA ALA A 87 -19.37 -36.50 4.65
C ALA A 87 -20.82 -36.05 4.89
N VAL A 88 -21.07 -34.74 4.82
CA VAL A 88 -22.43 -34.20 4.89
C VAL A 88 -22.89 -34.06 3.44
N SER A 89 -23.52 -35.11 2.90
CA SER A 89 -24.17 -35.08 1.59
C SER A 89 -25.24 -33.98 1.57
N MET A 90 -24.81 -32.74 1.34
CA MET A 90 -25.71 -31.64 1.09
C MET A 90 -26.19 -31.84 -0.34
N LYS A 91 -27.26 -32.63 -0.50
CA LYS A 91 -28.14 -32.61 -1.68
C LYS A 91 -28.88 -31.27 -1.80
N ALA A 92 -28.20 -30.16 -1.53
CA ALA A 92 -28.71 -28.82 -1.71
C ALA A 92 -28.28 -28.34 -3.10
N LYS A 93 -29.24 -28.29 -4.03
CA LYS A 93 -29.14 -27.56 -5.29
C LYS A 93 -28.76 -26.10 -4.98
N GLY A 94 -27.49 -25.74 -5.16
CA GLY A 94 -27.00 -24.37 -4.98
C GLY A 94 -25.52 -24.33 -4.64
N SER A 95 -24.66 -24.46 -5.66
CA SER A 95 -23.18 -24.47 -5.55
C SER A 95 -22.56 -23.12 -5.16
N SER A 96 -23.34 -22.11 -4.76
CA SER A 96 -22.88 -20.74 -4.52
C SER A 96 -22.31 -20.48 -3.11
N GLY A 97 -22.53 -21.38 -2.14
CA GLY A 97 -22.12 -21.14 -0.74
C GLY A 97 -20.64 -21.40 -0.44
N PHE A 98 -20.04 -22.43 -1.06
CA PHE A 98 -18.67 -22.86 -0.74
C PHE A 98 -17.61 -21.93 -1.36
N SER A 99 -17.79 -21.56 -2.63
CA SER A 99 -16.89 -20.59 -3.28
C SER A 99 -17.01 -19.21 -2.66
N GLY A 100 -18.21 -18.79 -2.24
CA GLY A 100 -18.45 -17.52 -1.57
C GLY A 100 -17.81 -17.44 -0.19
N PHE A 101 -17.87 -18.51 0.61
CA PHE A 101 -17.20 -18.55 1.92
C PHE A 101 -15.67 -18.56 1.76
N LEU A 102 -15.12 -19.36 0.84
CA LEU A 102 -13.68 -19.40 0.60
C LEU A 102 -13.18 -18.07 0.06
N ALA A 103 -13.88 -17.47 -0.91
CA ALA A 103 -13.54 -16.16 -1.47
C ALA A 103 -13.66 -15.04 -0.43
N GLY A 104 -14.73 -15.04 0.39
CA GLY A 104 -14.93 -14.05 1.45
C GLY A 104 -13.91 -14.18 2.59
N PHE A 105 -13.55 -15.40 2.98
CA PHE A 105 -12.58 -15.65 4.06
C PHE A 105 -11.13 -15.37 3.60
N ILE A 106 -10.79 -15.76 2.37
CA ILE A 106 -9.50 -15.42 1.75
C ILE A 106 -9.39 -13.89 1.60
N ALA A 107 -10.46 -13.20 1.19
CA ALA A 107 -10.47 -11.74 1.09
C ALA A 107 -10.37 -11.03 2.46
N ALA A 108 -10.97 -11.59 3.52
CA ALA A 108 -11.06 -10.93 4.84
C ALA A 108 -9.87 -11.19 5.78
N VAL A 109 -9.18 -12.33 5.66
CA VAL A 109 -8.19 -12.78 6.67
C VAL A 109 -6.75 -12.74 6.15
N CYS A 110 -6.55 -12.53 4.86
CA CYS A 110 -5.24 -12.64 4.26
C CYS A 110 -4.55 -11.25 4.15
N PRO A 111 -3.54 -10.90 4.99
CA PRO A 111 -2.68 -9.75 4.70
C PRO A 111 -1.93 -9.91 3.38
N VAL A 112 -1.79 -11.16 2.92
CA VAL A 112 -1.37 -11.48 1.56
C VAL A 112 -2.43 -11.12 0.52
N CYS A 113 -3.75 -11.06 0.80
CA CYS A 113 -4.74 -10.42 -0.09
C CYS A 113 -4.69 -8.90 -0.02
N GLN A 114 -4.12 -8.30 1.03
CA GLN A 114 -3.71 -6.90 0.98
C GLN A 114 -2.53 -6.74 -0.01
N THR A 115 -1.53 -7.62 0.06
CA THR A 115 -0.41 -7.66 -0.92
C THR A 115 -0.86 -8.06 -2.32
N LEU A 116 -1.83 -8.98 -2.47
CA LEU A 116 -2.41 -9.43 -3.73
C LEU A 116 -3.37 -8.39 -4.29
N SER A 117 -4.08 -7.63 -3.45
CA SER A 117 -4.85 -6.48 -3.91
C SER A 117 -3.89 -5.37 -4.36
N VAL A 118 -2.77 -5.17 -3.66
CA VAL A 118 -1.70 -4.24 -4.07
C VAL A 118 -0.99 -4.70 -5.36
N ALA A 119 -0.81 -6.01 -5.56
CA ALA A 119 -0.13 -6.58 -6.73
C ALA A 119 -1.06 -6.83 -7.93
N ALA A 120 -2.31 -7.26 -7.73
CA ALA A 120 -3.30 -7.59 -8.75
C ALA A 120 -4.12 -6.38 -9.22
N PHE A 121 -4.31 -5.35 -8.37
CA PHE A 121 -4.96 -4.09 -8.79
C PHE A 121 -3.97 -2.99 -9.19
N GLY A 122 -2.69 -3.31 -9.41
CA GLY A 122 -1.73 -2.48 -10.15
C GLY A 122 -1.72 -0.98 -9.84
N ALA A 123 -0.73 -0.52 -9.10
CA ALA A 123 -0.35 0.90 -8.92
C ALA A 123 -1.40 1.87 -8.30
N THR A 124 -2.69 1.56 -8.27
CA THR A 124 -3.73 2.47 -7.75
C THR A 124 -3.93 2.38 -6.23
N ILE A 125 -3.59 1.25 -5.60
CA ILE A 125 -3.63 1.08 -4.13
C ILE A 125 -2.21 1.12 -3.52
N ALA A 126 -1.17 0.91 -4.34
CA ALA A 126 0.25 0.99 -3.93
C ALA A 126 0.72 2.41 -3.56
N SER A 127 -0.13 3.42 -3.76
CA SER A 127 0.10 4.81 -3.37
C SER A 127 -0.52 5.19 -2.01
N ILE A 128 -1.19 4.26 -1.31
CA ILE A 128 -1.54 4.45 0.11
C ILE A 128 -0.28 4.13 0.93
N PRO A 129 0.31 5.09 1.66
CA PRO A 129 1.53 4.86 2.41
C PRO A 129 1.23 4.01 3.63
N THR A 130 1.16 2.68 3.48
CA THR A 130 1.01 1.71 4.57
C THR A 130 2.21 1.69 5.53
N GLY A 131 3.17 2.61 5.39
CA GLY A 131 4.27 2.82 6.32
C GLY A 131 3.79 3.08 7.75
N PHE A 132 2.63 3.71 7.97
CA PHE A 132 2.10 3.86 9.32
C PHE A 132 1.64 2.51 9.94
N LEU A 133 1.36 1.48 9.12
CA LEU A 133 1.02 0.15 9.62
C LEU A 133 2.26 -0.56 10.16
N LEU A 134 3.47 -0.17 9.75
CA LEU A 134 4.72 -0.84 10.16
C LEU A 134 4.79 -1.13 11.67
N PRO A 135 4.53 -0.16 12.58
CA PRO A 135 4.54 -0.43 14.02
C PRO A 135 3.41 -1.36 14.51
N TYR A 136 2.36 -1.56 13.71
CA TYR A 136 1.20 -2.39 14.02
C TYR A 136 1.14 -3.66 13.19
N VAL A 137 2.14 -3.93 12.34
CA VAL A 137 2.20 -5.12 11.49
C VAL A 137 2.08 -6.38 12.36
N ASP A 138 2.78 -6.42 13.49
CA ASP A 138 2.72 -7.57 14.40
C ASP A 138 1.38 -7.70 15.13
N LEU A 139 0.74 -6.58 15.46
CA LEU A 139 -0.62 -6.60 16.03
C LEU A 139 -1.64 -7.09 15.00
N ILE A 140 -1.53 -6.66 13.74
CA ILE A 140 -2.40 -7.11 12.65
C ILE A 140 -2.17 -8.59 12.34
N ARG A 141 -0.92 -9.05 12.36
CA ARG A 141 -0.58 -10.47 12.27
C ARG A 141 -1.24 -11.26 13.39
N LEU A 142 -1.14 -10.78 14.63
CA LEU A 142 -1.80 -11.42 15.77
C LEU A 142 -3.33 -11.45 15.60
N ALA A 143 -3.94 -10.32 15.22
CA ALA A 143 -5.38 -10.22 14.99
C ALA A 143 -5.85 -11.16 13.88
N SER A 144 -5.09 -11.27 12.79
CA SER A 144 -5.30 -12.23 11.71
C SER A 144 -5.25 -13.68 12.22
N LEU A 145 -4.24 -14.04 13.01
CA LEU A 145 -4.12 -15.38 13.61
C LEU A 145 -5.28 -15.70 14.56
N VAL A 146 -5.75 -14.72 15.34
CA VAL A 146 -6.91 -14.89 16.23
C VAL A 146 -8.18 -15.13 15.41
N LEU A 147 -8.44 -14.33 14.37
CA LEU A 147 -9.59 -14.48 13.49
C LEU A 147 -9.55 -15.81 12.73
N LEU A 148 -8.39 -16.21 12.23
CA LEU A 148 -8.18 -17.47 11.53
C LEU A 148 -8.42 -18.68 12.46
N SER A 149 -7.90 -18.61 13.69
CA SER A 149 -8.11 -19.63 14.71
C SER A 149 -9.59 -19.72 15.12
N PHE A 150 -10.29 -18.58 15.21
CA PHE A 150 -11.72 -18.54 15.47
C PHE A 150 -12.55 -19.15 14.32
N GLY A 151 -12.19 -18.85 13.08
CA GLY A 151 -12.80 -19.46 11.89
C GLY A 151 -12.62 -20.99 11.88
N LEU A 152 -11.40 -21.44 12.15
CA LEU A 152 -11.10 -22.87 12.29
C LEU A 152 -11.90 -23.53 13.42
N TYR A 153 -11.94 -22.91 14.60
CA TYR A 153 -12.73 -23.40 15.73
C TYR A 153 -14.22 -23.50 15.37
N SER A 154 -14.78 -22.52 14.67
CA SER A 154 -16.18 -22.50 14.26
C SER A 154 -16.52 -23.65 13.31
N VAL A 155 -15.64 -23.96 12.35
CA VAL A 155 -15.81 -25.11 11.45
C VAL A 155 -15.66 -26.42 12.21
N ALA A 156 -14.64 -26.54 13.05
CA ALA A 156 -14.37 -27.72 13.87
C ALA A 156 -15.53 -28.05 14.82
N TYR A 157 -16.11 -27.01 15.43
CA TYR A 157 -17.29 -27.11 16.28
C TYR A 157 -18.54 -27.52 15.48
N SER A 158 -18.77 -26.89 14.31
CA SER A 158 -19.88 -27.23 13.42
C SER A 158 -19.84 -28.70 13.00
N LEU A 159 -18.66 -29.24 12.70
CA LEU A 159 -18.49 -30.66 12.42
C LEU A 159 -18.79 -31.52 13.64
N TYR A 160 -18.17 -31.22 14.79
CA TYR A 160 -18.38 -31.99 16.01
C TYR A 160 -19.87 -32.12 16.38
N VAL A 161 -20.64 -31.03 16.31
CA VAL A 161 -22.07 -31.05 16.64
C VAL A 161 -22.91 -31.80 15.60
N ASN A 162 -22.66 -31.60 14.30
CA ASN A 162 -23.52 -32.15 13.24
C ASN A 162 -23.25 -33.63 12.92
N THR A 163 -22.04 -34.13 13.17
CA THR A 163 -21.66 -35.52 12.89
C THR A 163 -21.41 -36.36 14.14
N CYS A 164 -21.81 -35.89 15.33
CA CYS A 164 -21.66 -36.67 16.56
C CYS A 164 -22.47 -37.99 16.49
N PRO A 165 -21.82 -39.17 16.53
CA PRO A 165 -22.50 -40.46 16.45
C PRO A 165 -23.43 -40.72 17.65
N TYR A 166 -23.14 -40.10 18.80
CA TYR A 166 -23.91 -40.23 20.03
C TYR A 166 -25.09 -39.24 20.12
N CYS A 167 -25.18 -38.27 19.19
CA CYS A 167 -26.31 -37.34 19.09
C CYS A 167 -27.44 -37.85 18.19
N LYS A 168 -27.47 -39.14 17.83
CA LYS A 168 -28.72 -39.80 17.45
C LYS A 168 -29.63 -39.92 18.68
N ILE A 169 -30.16 -38.80 19.15
CA ILE A 169 -31.43 -38.84 19.86
C ILE A 169 -32.44 -39.21 18.78
N ASP A 170 -33.07 -40.38 18.91
CA ASP A 170 -34.11 -40.83 18.01
C ASP A 170 -35.37 -39.96 18.18
N ILE A 171 -35.35 -38.81 17.51
CA ILE A 171 -36.43 -37.83 17.49
C ILE A 171 -37.73 -38.44 16.91
N LYS A 172 -37.67 -39.57 16.17
CA LYS A 172 -38.87 -40.22 15.61
C LYS A 172 -39.81 -40.77 16.68
N SER A 173 -39.33 -41.10 17.88
CA SER A 173 -40.20 -41.62 18.94
C SER A 173 -40.94 -40.52 19.73
N THR A 174 -40.44 -39.28 19.71
CA THR A 174 -41.02 -38.16 20.50
C THR A 174 -41.85 -37.18 19.65
N ILE A 175 -41.64 -37.12 18.33
CA ILE A 175 -42.42 -36.21 17.44
C ILE A 175 -43.90 -36.62 17.28
N LYS A 176 -44.30 -37.87 17.56
CA LYS A 176 -45.69 -38.30 17.34
C LYS A 176 -46.71 -37.63 18.28
N LYS A 177 -46.28 -36.90 19.32
CA LYS A 177 -47.18 -36.19 20.24
C LYS A 177 -47.02 -34.68 20.29
N ILE A 178 -46.08 -34.10 19.56
CA ILE A 178 -45.78 -32.68 19.70
C ILE A 178 -45.88 -31.99 18.33
N LYS A 179 -47.05 -31.37 18.09
CA LYS A 179 -47.26 -30.37 17.03
C LYS A 179 -46.44 -29.12 17.40
N ILE A 180 -45.13 -29.13 17.14
CA ILE A 180 -44.32 -27.91 17.15
C ILE A 180 -44.23 -27.39 15.72
N SER A 181 -44.73 -26.17 15.54
CA SER A 181 -44.39 -25.30 14.41
C SER A 181 -42.87 -25.19 14.34
N VAL A 182 -42.29 -25.75 13.27
CA VAL A 182 -40.87 -25.59 12.95
C VAL A 182 -40.65 -24.13 12.59
N GLN A 183 -40.25 -23.34 13.58
CA GLN A 183 -39.74 -22.00 13.38
C GLN A 183 -38.26 -22.15 13.01
N SER A 184 -37.94 -21.71 11.79
CA SER A 184 -36.60 -21.56 11.23
C SER A 184 -35.58 -21.15 12.30
N SER A 185 -34.62 -22.03 12.59
CA SER A 185 -33.49 -21.69 13.43
C SER A 185 -32.48 -20.86 12.62
N ASP A 186 -32.75 -19.55 12.53
CA ASP A 186 -31.83 -18.52 12.03
C ASP A 186 -30.73 -18.16 13.04
N GLU A 187 -30.60 -18.88 14.16
CA GLU A 187 -29.63 -18.58 15.19
C GLU A 187 -28.27 -19.24 14.94
N VAL A 188 -27.61 -18.80 13.86
CA VAL A 188 -26.17 -19.02 13.72
C VAL A 188 -25.47 -17.86 14.43
N PHE A 189 -24.83 -18.15 15.57
CA PHE A 189 -23.91 -17.31 16.38
C PHE A 189 -24.50 -16.47 17.54
N PRO A 190 -24.77 -17.08 18.71
CA PRO A 190 -25.08 -16.35 19.95
C PRO A 190 -23.95 -15.42 20.45
N PHE A 191 -22.72 -15.56 19.93
CA PHE A 191 -21.58 -14.70 20.25
C PHE A 191 -21.66 -13.31 19.57
N LEU A 192 -22.29 -13.21 18.39
CA LEU A 192 -22.49 -11.94 17.67
C LEU A 192 -23.65 -11.11 18.23
N GLN A 193 -24.51 -11.69 19.06
CA GLN A 193 -25.55 -10.94 19.79
C GLN A 193 -24.98 -10.14 20.98
N ASN A 194 -23.74 -10.42 21.40
CA ASN A 194 -23.12 -9.67 22.47
C ASN A 194 -22.66 -8.29 21.93
N LYS A 195 -23.43 -7.25 22.25
CA LYS A 195 -23.15 -5.85 21.87
C LYS A 195 -21.70 -5.44 22.18
N LEU A 196 -21.09 -6.01 23.21
CA LEU A 196 -19.70 -5.77 23.59
C LEU A 196 -18.71 -6.21 22.50
N VAL A 197 -18.92 -7.39 21.91
CA VAL A 197 -18.02 -7.98 20.92
C VAL A 197 -18.07 -7.20 19.60
N VAL A 198 -19.28 -6.83 19.17
CA VAL A 198 -19.48 -5.99 17.97
C VAL A 198 -18.85 -4.61 18.17
N SER A 199 -18.97 -4.04 19.38
CA SER A 199 -18.33 -2.76 19.72
C SER A 199 -16.80 -2.84 19.67
N ILE A 200 -16.20 -3.93 20.18
CA ILE A 200 -14.73 -4.11 20.16
C ILE A 200 -14.22 -4.21 18.71
N LEU A 201 -14.93 -4.95 17.85
CA LEU A 201 -14.58 -5.07 16.42
C LEU A 201 -14.70 -3.73 15.67
N ALA A 202 -15.74 -2.94 15.97
CA ALA A 202 -15.91 -1.61 15.40
C ALA A 202 -14.79 -0.64 15.82
N VAL A 203 -14.39 -0.66 17.11
CA VAL A 203 -13.27 0.14 17.61
C VAL A 203 -11.95 -0.26 16.98
N LEU A 204 -11.68 -1.57 16.84
CA LEU A 204 -10.49 -2.08 16.14
C LEU A 204 -10.43 -1.59 14.68
N ALA A 205 -11.57 -1.60 13.97
CA ALA A 205 -11.65 -1.07 12.61
C ALA A 205 -11.33 0.43 12.57
N VAL A 206 -11.88 1.22 13.50
CA VAL A 206 -11.61 2.67 13.60
C VAL A 206 -10.16 2.95 13.97
N VAL A 207 -9.55 2.20 14.88
CA VAL A 207 -8.14 2.35 15.28
C VAL A 207 -7.20 2.01 14.12
N VAL A 208 -7.50 0.96 13.34
CA VAL A 208 -6.74 0.66 12.12
C VAL A 208 -6.87 1.81 11.13
N ILE A 209 -8.07 2.36 10.90
CA ILE A 209 -8.30 3.51 10.00
C ILE A 209 -7.59 4.79 10.48
N LEU A 210 -7.61 5.09 11.78
CA LEU A 210 -6.96 6.28 12.35
C LEU A 210 -5.45 6.16 12.40
N ASN A 211 -4.95 4.95 12.65
CA ASN A 211 -3.53 4.69 12.58
C ASN A 211 -3.00 4.88 11.14
N GLN A 212 -3.82 4.53 10.12
CA GLN A 212 -3.61 4.87 8.69
C GLN A 212 -3.39 6.34 8.40
N PHE A 213 -3.78 7.18 9.34
CA PHE A 213 -3.70 8.61 9.23
C PHE A 213 -2.45 9.23 9.88
N LEU A 214 -1.66 8.49 10.69
CA LEU A 214 -0.70 9.11 11.64
C LEU A 214 0.81 8.84 11.41
N ALA A 215 1.24 7.65 10.98
CA ALA A 215 2.68 7.31 10.90
C ALA A 215 3.39 7.53 9.54
N THR A 216 2.93 8.51 8.76
CA THR A 216 3.65 9.11 7.60
C THR A 216 4.75 10.11 8.00
N SER A 217 5.11 10.20 9.28
CA SER A 217 5.75 11.39 9.86
C SER A 217 7.20 11.22 10.37
N ALA A 218 7.86 10.06 10.29
CA ALA A 218 9.15 9.86 10.99
C ALA A 218 10.16 8.93 10.29
N PHE A 219 10.75 9.34 9.17
CA PHE A 219 12.03 8.83 8.64
C PHE A 219 12.59 9.89 7.68
N ALA A 220 13.85 10.29 7.68
CA ALA A 220 14.95 10.16 8.60
C ALA A 220 16.01 11.10 8.00
N SER A 221 16.29 12.17 8.72
CA SER A 221 17.50 12.96 8.60
C SER A 221 18.73 12.09 8.90
N LEU A 222 19.71 11.98 8.00
CA LEU A 222 21.13 11.79 8.34
C LEU A 222 22.04 11.97 7.09
N VAL A 223 22.83 13.07 7.11
CA VAL A 223 24.22 13.22 6.59
C VAL A 223 24.41 13.42 5.06
N SER A 224 24.52 14.64 4.50
CA SER A 224 25.65 15.64 4.43
C SER A 224 26.85 15.18 3.56
N SER A 225 27.51 15.93 2.64
CA SER A 225 27.60 17.39 2.34
C SER A 225 28.52 17.70 1.11
N SER A 226 28.33 18.88 0.46
CA SER A 226 29.27 19.76 -0.34
C SER A 226 29.82 19.31 -1.71
N SER A 227 30.06 20.12 -2.77
CA SER A 227 29.97 21.58 -3.07
C SER A 227 30.04 21.82 -4.60
N GLY A 228 29.35 22.87 -5.08
CA GLY A 228 28.88 23.13 -6.46
C GLY A 228 29.87 23.28 -7.63
N GLY A 229 29.53 22.58 -8.72
CA GLY A 229 29.87 22.90 -10.13
C GLY A 229 28.78 22.32 -11.06
N THR A 230 28.50 22.88 -12.23
CA THR A 230 27.56 22.24 -13.18
C THR A 230 28.03 20.81 -13.47
N VAL A 231 27.18 19.81 -13.25
CA VAL A 231 27.54 18.40 -13.43
C VAL A 231 26.86 17.87 -14.68
N SER A 232 27.69 17.46 -15.63
CA SER A 232 27.28 16.62 -16.75
C SER A 232 27.19 15.18 -16.24
N ILE A 233 25.99 14.67 -16.04
CA ILE A 233 25.77 13.31 -15.54
C ILE A 233 25.97 12.35 -16.72
N SER A 234 27.03 11.54 -16.69
CA SER A 234 27.44 10.69 -17.82
C SER A 234 27.61 9.22 -17.47
N SER A 235 27.01 8.37 -18.30
CA SER A 235 27.48 7.01 -18.60
C SER A 235 27.35 6.85 -20.11
N SER A 236 28.45 6.98 -20.86
CA SER A 236 28.72 6.87 -22.32
C SER A 236 27.63 7.17 -23.37
N SER A 237 26.39 6.73 -23.15
CA SER A 237 25.17 6.96 -23.93
C SER A 237 24.21 8.01 -23.33
N LEU A 238 24.39 8.41 -22.07
CA LEU A 238 23.54 9.36 -21.36
C LEU A 238 24.27 10.68 -21.08
N LYS A 239 23.79 11.80 -21.61
CA LYS A 239 24.28 13.14 -21.24
C LYS A 239 23.13 13.98 -20.71
N LEU A 240 22.98 14.02 -19.39
CA LEU A 240 22.05 14.92 -18.72
C LEU A 240 22.83 16.11 -18.17
N GLU A 241 22.48 17.31 -18.63
CA GLU A 241 23.12 18.54 -18.18
C GLU A 241 22.29 19.19 -17.08
N TYR A 242 22.93 19.43 -15.92
CA TYR A 242 22.35 20.10 -14.78
C TYR A 242 23.34 21.09 -14.16
N GLY A 243 22.84 22.29 -13.91
CA GLY A 243 23.54 23.35 -13.20
C GLY A 243 22.89 23.76 -11.88
N PRO A 244 23.59 24.57 -11.07
CA PRO A 244 23.13 25.01 -9.76
C PRO A 244 21.76 25.72 -9.79
N LYS A 245 21.44 26.44 -10.88
CA LYS A 245 20.14 27.11 -11.11
C LYS A 245 19.20 26.38 -12.07
N THR A 246 19.37 25.08 -12.20
CA THR A 246 18.46 24.28 -13.01
C THR A 246 17.91 23.12 -12.21
N THR A 247 16.76 22.58 -12.58
CA THR A 247 16.29 21.29 -12.12
C THR A 247 16.02 20.34 -13.29
N LEU A 248 16.02 19.02 -13.06
CA LEU A 248 15.45 18.07 -14.01
C LEU A 248 14.02 17.74 -13.58
N LYS A 249 13.09 17.84 -14.52
CA LYS A 249 11.78 17.21 -14.39
C LYS A 249 11.58 16.27 -15.57
N PRO A 250 11.27 14.99 -15.32
CA PRO A 250 10.77 14.13 -16.39
C PRO A 250 9.38 14.62 -16.80
N MET A 251 9.22 14.88 -18.09
CA MET A 251 8.00 15.48 -18.65
C MET A 251 7.18 14.37 -19.30
N PRO A 252 5.93 14.17 -18.87
CA PRO A 252 5.09 13.13 -19.47
C PRO A 252 4.79 13.50 -20.91
N LEU A 253 5.20 12.68 -21.88
CA LEU A 253 4.77 12.80 -23.28
C LEU A 253 4.63 11.42 -23.93
N ALA A 254 3.42 11.12 -24.42
CA ALA A 254 3.14 10.23 -25.55
C ALA A 254 1.78 10.60 -26.21
N GLY A 255 1.60 10.20 -27.46
CA GLY A 255 0.86 10.92 -28.52
C GLY A 255 -0.51 11.52 -28.19
N GLY A 256 -0.60 12.85 -28.29
CA GLY A 256 -1.87 13.57 -28.45
C GLY A 256 -1.97 14.93 -27.75
N GLU A 257 -1.23 15.19 -26.67
CA GLU A 257 -1.55 16.33 -25.78
C GLU A 257 -0.37 17.22 -25.39
N GLN A 258 -0.71 18.49 -25.13
CA GLN A 258 0.17 19.63 -24.81
C GLN A 258 0.10 19.94 -23.30
N PRO A 259 1.22 20.22 -22.60
CA PRO A 259 1.18 21.20 -21.53
C PRO A 259 0.94 22.58 -22.18
N VAL A 260 0.03 23.39 -21.63
CA VAL A 260 -0.44 24.67 -22.22
C VAL A 260 0.67 25.74 -22.38
N VAL A 261 1.90 25.46 -21.97
CA VAL A 261 3.05 26.30 -22.25
C VAL A 261 3.64 25.91 -23.60
N ALA A 262 3.61 26.83 -24.57
CA ALA A 262 4.13 26.60 -25.91
C ALA A 262 5.61 26.18 -25.88
N GLY A 263 5.96 25.06 -26.53
CA GLY A 263 7.35 24.65 -26.75
C GLY A 263 7.92 23.53 -25.87
N TYR A 264 7.11 22.80 -25.11
CA TYR A 264 7.57 21.69 -24.26
C TYR A 264 7.53 20.35 -25.01
N LYS A 265 8.69 19.88 -25.53
CA LYS A 265 8.78 18.65 -26.36
C LYS A 265 9.98 17.71 -26.06
N THR A 266 10.61 17.75 -24.89
CA THR A 266 11.70 16.78 -24.53
C THR A 266 11.30 15.91 -23.34
N LYS A 267 11.69 14.62 -23.36
CA LYS A 267 11.33 13.63 -22.32
C LYS A 267 11.87 14.06 -20.95
N VAL A 268 13.15 14.42 -20.83
CA VAL A 268 13.70 15.14 -19.68
C VAL A 268 14.14 16.53 -20.12
N LYS A 269 13.75 17.59 -19.40
CA LYS A 269 14.18 18.97 -19.70
C LYS A 269 14.85 19.57 -18.47
N SER A 270 15.95 20.29 -18.70
CA SER A 270 16.50 21.22 -17.73
C SER A 270 15.58 22.44 -17.61
N LEU A 271 15.13 22.72 -16.39
CA LEU A 271 14.23 23.82 -16.07
C LEU A 271 14.98 24.84 -15.22
N PRO A 272 14.92 26.14 -15.52
CA PRO A 272 15.53 27.13 -14.65
C PRO A 272 14.83 27.16 -13.29
N THR A 273 15.54 27.52 -12.24
CA THR A 273 15.03 27.53 -10.86
C THR A 273 15.41 28.82 -10.16
N ILE A 274 14.62 29.23 -9.17
CA ILE A 274 14.91 30.46 -8.41
C ILE A 274 16.01 30.24 -7.36
N SER A 275 16.19 29.01 -6.84
CA SER A 275 17.26 28.70 -5.90
C SER A 275 18.53 28.14 -6.57
N GLU A 276 19.65 28.18 -5.86
CA GLU A 276 20.90 27.53 -6.25
C GLU A 276 21.09 26.25 -5.43
N LEU A 277 21.62 25.19 -6.06
CA LEU A 277 22.03 23.98 -5.36
C LEU A 277 23.55 23.79 -5.37
N SER A 278 24.05 23.24 -4.27
CA SER A 278 25.38 22.65 -4.24
C SER A 278 25.36 21.35 -5.06
N VAL A 279 25.89 21.42 -6.26
CA VAL A 279 26.08 20.25 -7.10
C VAL A 279 27.31 19.47 -6.62
N SER A 280 27.18 18.18 -6.40
CA SER A 280 28.27 17.28 -6.01
C SER A 280 29.01 16.78 -7.24
N PRO A 281 30.36 16.76 -7.26
CA PRO A 281 31.15 16.20 -8.36
C PRO A 281 30.66 14.80 -8.77
N SER A 282 30.74 14.49 -10.07
CA SER A 282 30.36 13.17 -10.58
C SER A 282 31.24 12.08 -9.95
N THR A 283 30.59 11.04 -9.44
CA THR A 283 31.24 9.84 -8.88
C THR A 283 31.47 8.78 -9.95
N GLY A 284 30.99 8.99 -11.19
CA GLY A 284 30.99 8.01 -12.27
C GLY A 284 29.89 6.93 -12.16
N ASP A 285 29.10 6.95 -11.09
CA ASP A 285 27.90 6.13 -10.95
C ASP A 285 26.65 6.98 -11.21
N LEU A 286 25.93 6.66 -12.28
CA LEU A 286 24.78 7.44 -12.74
C LEU A 286 23.68 7.58 -11.67
N ALA A 287 23.37 6.50 -10.95
CA ALA A 287 22.29 6.52 -9.98
C ALA A 287 22.65 7.37 -8.76
N GLN A 288 23.89 7.24 -8.26
CA GLN A 288 24.42 8.03 -7.16
C GLN A 288 24.57 9.51 -7.55
N ASP A 289 25.01 9.80 -8.77
CA ASP A 289 25.13 11.16 -9.29
C ASP A 289 23.77 11.84 -9.42
N LEU A 290 22.75 11.12 -9.89
CA LEU A 290 21.38 11.61 -9.92
C LEU A 290 20.83 11.84 -8.51
N LEU A 291 21.07 10.93 -7.57
CA LEU A 291 20.66 11.11 -6.18
C LEU A 291 21.32 12.34 -5.53
N ASN A 292 22.59 12.58 -5.83
CA ASN A 292 23.37 13.68 -5.26
C ASN A 292 23.01 15.04 -5.86
N ASN A 293 22.56 15.08 -7.12
CA ASN A 293 22.44 16.31 -7.89
C ASN A 293 21.01 16.66 -8.34
N VAL A 294 20.08 15.70 -8.38
CA VAL A 294 18.68 15.95 -8.73
C VAL A 294 17.82 16.18 -7.49
N ILE A 295 18.11 15.49 -6.39
CA ILE A 295 17.37 15.66 -5.14
C ILE A 295 18.03 16.81 -4.36
N PRO A 296 17.37 17.99 -4.27
CA PRO A 296 17.98 19.13 -3.60
C PRO A 296 18.09 18.85 -2.10
N ARG A 297 19.08 19.48 -1.46
CA ARG A 297 19.38 19.42 -0.03
C ARG A 297 19.63 20.82 0.50
N GLY A 298 19.59 20.97 1.82
CA GLY A 298 19.80 22.24 2.49
C GLY A 298 18.58 23.14 2.48
N THR A 299 18.80 24.38 2.89
CA THR A 299 17.76 25.41 2.94
C THR A 299 17.97 26.38 1.77
N PRO A 300 17.01 26.51 0.83
CA PRO A 300 17.14 27.47 -0.26
C PRO A 300 17.21 28.90 0.31
N TRP A 301 17.71 29.87 -0.46
CA TRP A 301 17.90 31.24 0.04
C TRP A 301 16.60 31.87 0.58
N TYR A 302 15.45 31.54 -0.01
CA TYR A 302 14.12 31.98 0.44
C TYR A 302 13.57 31.12 1.60
N GLY A 303 14.21 29.98 1.89
CA GLY A 303 13.73 28.97 2.84
C GLY A 303 13.63 29.51 4.26
N THR A 304 14.53 30.42 4.67
CA THR A 304 14.44 31.08 5.97
C THR A 304 13.19 31.96 6.08
N GLU A 305 12.84 32.70 5.03
CA GLU A 305 11.65 33.55 4.97
C GLU A 305 10.36 32.72 4.93
N ALA A 306 10.35 31.65 4.12
CA ALA A 306 9.23 30.75 4.00
C ALA A 306 9.11 29.73 5.17
N GLY A 307 10.13 29.61 6.01
CA GLY A 307 10.22 28.61 7.07
C GLY A 307 10.38 27.17 6.58
N VAL A 308 10.91 26.96 5.36
CA VAL A 308 11.02 25.64 4.72
C VAL A 308 12.47 25.25 4.44
N SER A 309 12.74 23.95 4.41
CA SER A 309 14.05 23.39 4.04
C SER A 309 13.86 22.13 3.20
N PHE A 310 14.74 21.88 2.23
CA PHE A 310 14.76 20.62 1.48
C PHE A 310 15.12 19.44 2.39
N ASP A 311 15.83 19.68 3.49
CA ASP A 311 16.19 18.66 4.47
C ASP A 311 15.02 18.32 5.42
N ASP A 312 13.94 19.10 5.40
CA ASP A 312 12.69 18.84 6.13
C ASP A 312 11.48 18.86 5.19
N PRO A 313 11.41 17.91 4.24
CA PRO A 313 10.40 17.92 3.18
C PRO A 313 8.97 17.77 3.70
N ILE A 314 8.79 17.11 4.86
CA ILE A 314 7.47 16.87 5.45
C ILE A 314 6.92 18.14 6.09
N ASN A 315 7.71 18.88 6.87
CA ASN A 315 7.23 20.14 7.41
C ASN A 315 7.15 21.22 6.33
N ALA A 316 8.10 21.25 5.38
CA ALA A 316 8.01 22.12 4.22
C ALA A 316 6.71 21.89 3.43
N GLN A 317 6.33 20.64 3.17
CA GLN A 317 5.05 20.31 2.52
C GLN A 317 3.85 20.88 3.29
N LYS A 318 3.81 20.71 4.62
CA LYS A 318 2.72 21.23 5.46
C LYS A 318 2.67 22.75 5.44
N LEU A 319 3.82 23.42 5.48
CA LEU A 319 3.91 24.88 5.43
C LEU A 319 3.48 25.41 4.07
N TRP A 320 3.97 24.79 2.99
CA TRP A 320 3.53 25.13 1.64
C TRP A 320 2.04 24.96 1.44
N ALA A 321 1.43 23.92 2.00
CA ALA A 321 0.00 23.71 1.92
C ALA A 321 -0.82 24.85 2.57
N LYS A 322 -0.29 25.50 3.62
CA LYS A 322 -0.93 26.70 4.22
C LYS A 322 -1.00 27.86 3.24
N GLY A 323 -0.02 27.95 2.32
CA GLY A 323 0.03 28.96 1.25
C GLY A 323 -1.18 28.95 0.32
N ARG A 324 -2.01 27.89 0.30
CA ARG A 324 -3.26 27.88 -0.48
C ARG A 324 -4.24 28.98 -0.07
N THR A 325 -4.18 29.40 1.19
CA THR A 325 -5.01 30.47 1.76
C THR A 325 -4.56 31.88 1.37
N ILE A 326 -3.37 32.02 0.77
CA ILE A 326 -2.87 33.28 0.24
C ILE A 326 -3.84 33.79 -0.82
N GLN A 327 -4.23 35.05 -0.66
CA GLN A 327 -5.09 35.77 -1.59
C GLN A 327 -4.23 36.44 -2.66
N LEU A 328 -4.52 36.09 -3.91
CA LEU A 328 -3.89 36.66 -5.09
C LEU A 328 -4.84 37.70 -5.70
N ASP A 329 -4.31 38.76 -6.29
CA ASP A 329 -5.11 39.61 -7.16
C ASP A 329 -5.44 38.91 -8.49
N ALA A 330 -6.24 39.53 -9.35
CA ALA A 330 -6.69 38.93 -10.60
C ALA A 330 -5.53 38.50 -11.51
N THR A 331 -4.51 39.35 -11.67
CA THR A 331 -3.35 39.07 -12.52
C THR A 331 -2.49 37.95 -11.93
N GLN A 332 -2.27 37.96 -10.62
CA GLN A 332 -1.55 36.92 -9.90
C GLN A 332 -2.30 35.57 -9.95
N ASP A 333 -3.62 35.56 -9.85
CA ASP A 333 -4.44 34.35 -9.89
C ASP A 333 -4.45 33.69 -11.28
N GLU A 334 -4.54 34.49 -12.35
CA GLU A 334 -4.39 33.98 -13.73
C GLU A 334 -3.03 33.34 -13.95
N ARG A 335 -1.98 34.00 -13.48
CA ARG A 335 -0.62 33.47 -13.52
C ARG A 335 -0.49 32.17 -12.75
N TRP A 336 -1.04 32.12 -11.54
CA TRP A 336 -1.10 30.91 -10.73
C TRP A 336 -1.77 29.78 -11.50
N LYS A 337 -2.96 29.99 -12.08
CA LYS A 337 -3.69 29.01 -12.89
C LYS A 337 -2.84 28.46 -14.04
N ARG A 338 -2.12 29.31 -14.78
CA ARG A 338 -1.25 28.85 -15.87
C ARG A 338 -0.17 27.89 -15.39
N ILE A 339 0.52 28.25 -14.30
CA ILE A 339 1.59 27.43 -13.73
C ILE A 339 1.02 26.11 -13.19
N VAL A 340 -0.01 26.15 -12.33
CA VAL A 340 -0.52 24.94 -11.68
C VAL A 340 -1.28 24.00 -12.60
N ASN A 341 -1.90 24.51 -13.68
CA ASN A 341 -2.53 23.64 -14.69
C ASN A 341 -1.53 23.04 -15.67
N SER A 342 -0.30 23.54 -15.72
CA SER A 342 0.80 22.97 -16.51
C SER A 342 1.67 22.00 -15.70
N PHE A 343 1.52 21.99 -14.38
CA PHE A 343 2.29 21.13 -13.50
C PHE A 343 1.58 19.79 -13.27
N THR A 344 2.22 18.70 -13.67
CA THR A 344 1.68 17.35 -13.54
C THR A 344 2.19 16.62 -12.30
N CYS A 345 1.36 15.70 -11.81
CA CYS A 345 1.62 14.73 -10.76
C CYS A 345 1.74 13.35 -11.42
N ASP A 346 2.97 12.87 -11.57
CA ASP A 346 3.25 11.68 -12.38
C ASP A 346 3.52 10.42 -11.54
N TYR A 347 3.40 10.53 -10.22
CA TYR A 347 3.78 9.46 -9.28
C TYR A 347 2.67 9.06 -8.31
N CYS A 348 1.87 10.02 -7.83
CA CYS A 348 0.87 9.76 -6.78
C CYS A 348 -0.56 9.70 -7.32
N CYS A 349 -1.00 10.74 -8.03
CA CYS A 349 -2.35 10.84 -8.59
C CYS A 349 -2.44 10.40 -10.06
N GLY A 350 -1.31 10.44 -10.77
CA GLY A 350 -1.19 9.95 -12.14
C GLY A 350 -0.06 8.94 -12.26
N SER A 351 0.25 8.59 -13.51
CA SER A 351 1.42 7.81 -13.87
C SER A 351 2.22 8.53 -14.95
N PRO A 352 3.47 8.11 -15.24
CA PRO A 352 4.24 8.68 -16.34
C PRO A 352 3.53 8.60 -17.71
N GLN A 353 2.68 7.58 -17.90
CA GLN A 353 1.90 7.36 -19.11
C GLN A 353 0.51 8.02 -19.09
N ASN A 354 0.03 8.42 -17.91
CA ASN A 354 -1.26 9.09 -17.72
C ASN A 354 -1.12 10.14 -16.62
N PRO A 355 -0.46 11.27 -16.91
CA PRO A 355 -0.18 12.30 -15.91
C PRO A 355 -1.46 12.99 -15.47
N THR A 356 -1.53 13.38 -14.19
CA THR A 356 -2.65 14.16 -13.67
C THR A 356 -2.19 15.57 -13.32
N ILE A 357 -2.86 16.62 -13.81
CA ILE A 357 -2.54 18.00 -13.40
C ILE A 357 -2.76 18.19 -11.91
N ILE A 358 -1.89 18.94 -11.22
CA ILE A 358 -1.94 19.03 -9.75
C ILE A 358 -3.27 19.59 -9.25
N THR A 359 -3.93 20.50 -9.99
CA THR A 359 -5.24 21.05 -9.61
C THR A 359 -6.36 20.01 -9.55
N ARG A 360 -6.18 18.83 -10.16
CA ARG A 360 -7.12 17.70 -10.08
C ARG A 360 -6.75 16.65 -9.03
N CYS A 361 -5.64 16.85 -8.30
CA CYS A 361 -5.12 15.91 -7.33
C CYS A 361 -5.41 16.40 -5.89
N GLY A 362 -5.95 15.51 -5.05
CA GLY A 362 -6.32 15.82 -3.66
C GLY A 362 -5.23 15.54 -2.61
N CYS A 363 -4.01 15.18 -3.03
CA CYS A 363 -2.94 14.82 -2.09
C CYS A 363 -2.25 16.03 -1.46
N ALA A 364 -1.57 15.82 -0.33
CA ALA A 364 -0.83 16.87 0.37
C ALA A 364 0.26 17.51 -0.51
N HIS A 365 0.89 16.76 -1.42
CA HIS A 365 1.86 17.28 -2.39
C HIS A 365 1.24 18.28 -3.36
N SER A 366 0.02 18.00 -3.85
CA SER A 366 -0.70 18.94 -4.71
C SER A 366 -1.06 20.20 -3.93
N ALA A 367 -1.56 20.05 -2.70
CA ALA A 367 -1.88 21.18 -1.86
C ALA A 367 -0.64 22.06 -1.58
N ALA A 368 0.50 21.43 -1.29
CA ALA A 368 1.79 22.08 -1.12
C ALA A 368 2.26 22.77 -2.40
N ALA A 369 2.26 22.07 -3.53
CA ALA A 369 2.65 22.64 -4.81
C ALA A 369 1.81 23.88 -5.15
N GLN A 370 0.48 23.79 -5.04
CA GLN A 370 -0.42 24.91 -5.30
C GLN A 370 -0.18 26.09 -4.35
N GLY A 371 -0.01 25.82 -3.04
CA GLY A 371 0.19 26.88 -2.04
C GLY A 371 1.56 27.54 -2.14
N MET A 372 2.60 26.76 -2.44
CA MET A 372 3.94 27.25 -2.75
C MET A 372 3.94 28.14 -3.99
N THR A 373 3.25 27.76 -5.07
CA THR A 373 3.13 28.61 -6.26
C THR A 373 2.49 29.95 -5.92
N LYS A 374 1.42 29.96 -5.10
CA LYS A 374 0.82 31.22 -4.64
C LYS A 374 1.81 32.07 -3.86
N TRP A 375 2.57 31.46 -2.96
CA TRP A 375 3.58 32.17 -2.18
C TRP A 375 4.69 32.76 -3.06
N PHE A 376 5.22 32.00 -4.03
CA PHE A 376 6.23 32.50 -4.96
C PHE A 376 5.70 33.63 -5.85
N ILE A 377 4.48 33.52 -6.38
CA ILE A 377 3.87 34.59 -7.17
C ILE A 377 3.67 35.84 -6.31
N LYS A 378 3.18 35.69 -5.07
CA LYS A 378 2.89 36.83 -4.20
C LYS A 378 4.15 37.55 -3.75
N THR A 379 5.22 36.80 -3.47
CA THR A 379 6.44 37.32 -2.84
C THR A 379 7.49 37.73 -3.87
N TYR A 380 7.60 36.97 -4.97
CA TYR A 380 8.65 37.14 -5.96
C TYR A 380 8.16 37.12 -7.42
N GLY A 381 6.85 37.28 -7.66
CA GLY A 381 6.27 37.27 -8.99
C GLY A 381 6.94 38.29 -9.94
N ASP A 382 7.29 39.47 -9.44
CA ASP A 382 7.91 40.50 -10.29
C ASP A 382 9.39 40.25 -10.60
N LYS A 383 10.00 39.23 -9.97
CA LYS A 383 11.43 38.93 -10.09
C LYS A 383 11.73 37.68 -10.91
N TYR A 384 10.84 36.70 -10.89
CA TYR A 384 11.06 35.39 -11.52
C TYR A 384 9.98 35.06 -12.54
N SER A 385 10.35 34.32 -13.58
CA SER A 385 9.43 33.90 -14.64
C SER A 385 8.53 32.72 -14.22
N ASP A 386 7.50 32.42 -15.03
CA ASP A 386 6.63 31.25 -14.84
C ASP A 386 7.46 29.96 -14.87
N GLU A 387 8.46 29.88 -15.75
CA GLU A 387 9.37 28.74 -15.91
C GLU A 387 10.30 28.58 -14.72
N GLU A 388 10.82 29.66 -14.15
CA GLU A 388 11.68 29.61 -12.95
C GLU A 388 10.91 29.14 -11.72
N ILE A 389 9.67 29.64 -11.54
CA ILE A 389 8.77 29.17 -10.49
C ILE A 389 8.39 27.70 -10.73
N TYR A 390 8.10 27.32 -11.98
CA TYR A 390 7.80 25.94 -12.35
C TYR A 390 8.97 25.00 -12.07
N GLY A 391 10.20 25.40 -12.42
CA GLY A 391 11.39 24.63 -12.12
C GLY A 391 11.62 24.53 -10.61
N GLU A 392 11.40 25.60 -9.85
CA GLU A 392 11.46 25.51 -8.38
C GLU A 392 10.41 24.53 -7.82
N MET A 393 9.19 24.54 -8.36
CA MET A 393 8.19 23.55 -8.00
C MET A 393 8.65 22.12 -8.31
N ALA A 394 9.27 21.91 -9.46
CA ALA A 394 9.80 20.62 -9.87
C ALA A 394 10.93 20.14 -8.95
N ARG A 395 11.76 21.07 -8.47
CA ARG A 395 12.81 20.82 -7.48
C ARG A 395 12.23 20.32 -6.15
N TRP A 396 11.22 20.99 -5.60
CA TRP A 396 10.50 20.51 -4.42
C TRP A 396 9.82 19.15 -4.64
N TYR A 397 9.26 18.95 -5.83
CA TYR A 397 8.61 17.70 -6.21
C TYR A 397 9.61 16.53 -6.23
N ALA A 398 10.85 16.77 -6.65
CA ALA A 398 11.92 15.77 -6.60
C ALA A 398 12.21 15.33 -5.15
N VAL A 399 12.18 16.25 -4.17
CA VAL A 399 12.37 15.89 -2.74
C VAL A 399 11.24 15.05 -2.20
N TRP A 400 10.01 15.34 -2.63
CA TRP A 400 8.85 14.58 -2.19
C TRP A 400 8.77 13.18 -2.82
N TYR A 401 9.37 13.00 -3.99
CA TYR A 401 9.36 11.73 -4.72
C TYR A 401 10.75 11.34 -5.24
N PRO A 402 11.74 11.11 -4.37
CA PRO A 402 13.13 10.96 -4.80
C PRO A 402 13.32 9.70 -5.66
N GLY A 403 12.86 8.54 -5.19
CA GLY A 403 12.98 7.27 -5.91
C GLY A 403 12.30 7.28 -7.29
N PRO A 404 10.99 7.63 -7.37
CA PRO A 404 10.30 7.74 -8.66
C PRO A 404 10.94 8.76 -9.61
N THR A 405 11.43 9.90 -9.09
CA THR A 405 12.11 10.92 -9.89
C THR A 405 13.40 10.41 -10.50
N ILE A 406 14.29 9.80 -9.68
CA ILE A 406 15.54 9.24 -10.19
C ILE A 406 15.26 8.13 -11.20
N LYS A 407 14.40 7.16 -10.85
CA LYS A 407 14.05 6.05 -11.73
C LYS A 407 13.56 6.54 -13.09
N ARG A 408 12.69 7.55 -13.09
CA ARG A 408 12.12 8.09 -14.32
C ARG A 408 13.12 8.86 -15.14
N ILE A 409 13.98 9.67 -14.53
CA ILE A 409 15.07 10.36 -15.24
C ILE A 409 16.01 9.33 -15.89
N VAL A 410 16.40 8.27 -15.18
CA VAL A 410 17.21 7.19 -15.75
C VAL A 410 16.50 6.54 -16.95
N GLN A 411 15.22 6.18 -16.80
CA GLN A 411 14.43 5.55 -17.86
C GLN A 411 14.28 6.45 -19.09
N GLU A 412 13.86 7.70 -18.90
CA GLU A 412 13.62 8.63 -20.01
C GLU A 412 14.90 9.10 -20.68
N ALA A 413 16.00 9.14 -19.94
CA ALA A 413 17.29 9.46 -20.52
C ALA A 413 17.84 8.25 -21.32
N SER A 414 17.61 7.01 -20.86
CA SER A 414 18.07 5.79 -21.55
C SER A 414 17.36 5.47 -22.88
N LEU A 415 16.32 6.24 -23.22
CA LEU A 415 15.44 6.08 -24.40
C LEU A 415 15.54 7.25 -25.37
#